data_AF-A0A6A2WX10-F1
#
_entry.id   AF-A0A6A2WX10-F1
#
_cell.length_a   1.000
_cell.length_b   1.000
_cell.length_c   1.000
_cell.angle_alpha   90.00
_cell.angle_beta   90.00
_cell.angle_gamma   90.00
#
_symmetry.space_group_name_H-M   'P 1'
#
loop_
_entity.id
_entity.type
_entity.pdbx_description
1 polymer ?
#
loop_
_entity_poly.entity_id
_entity_poly.type
_entity_poly.pdbx_seq_one_letter_code
_entity_poly.pdbx_strand_id
1 'polypeptide(L)'
;MLFNIWCGGCNSMIAKGVRFNAENKQVGNYYSTKIWSFNRKSGCCKHEIVIQTDPKNCEYVIICGAQRKTEMFDVEDTETLELPADEERGKLADPFYRLAHQEEDLKKKKEAELVLVRLQRVSDARHSDDYALNKALRAKPMFLSLNWFVSYIIVMNLLPNFTFCSQSQTKRVLEEESASRKLGLSIRLLPASEEDGVTASGVKFSSKFERNRKDKRALIKAASIFPRSSGLSSSNKKRLELESKRRKICAAAASNLLTGGFKPSS
;
A
#
# COMPACT_ATOMS: atom_id res chain seq x y z
N MET A 1 11.21 18.97 3.88
CA MET A 1 11.83 19.84 2.86
C MET A 1 10.72 20.43 2.01
N LEU A 2 10.76 21.71 1.64
CA LEU A 2 9.61 22.39 0.99
C LEU A 2 9.49 22.10 -0.51
N PHE A 3 10.62 21.97 -1.20
CA PHE A 3 10.72 21.67 -2.62
C PHE A 3 11.86 20.67 -2.89
N ASN A 4 11.89 20.12 -4.10
CA ASN A 4 12.92 19.19 -4.55
C ASN A 4 14.25 19.94 -4.73
N ILE A 5 15.34 19.38 -4.21
CA ILE A 5 16.67 19.98 -4.30
C ILE A 5 17.73 18.95 -4.65
N TRP A 6 18.79 19.40 -5.33
CA TRP A 6 20.01 18.64 -5.57
C TRP A 6 21.05 18.99 -4.51
N CYS A 7 21.64 17.99 -3.87
CA CYS A 7 22.70 18.22 -2.90
C CYS A 7 24.02 18.57 -3.62
N GLY A 8 24.63 19.71 -3.29
CA GLY A 8 25.85 20.18 -3.97
C GLY A 8 27.10 19.31 -3.74
N GLY A 9 27.09 18.42 -2.74
CA GLY A 9 28.24 17.54 -2.46
C GLY A 9 28.23 16.20 -3.20
N CYS A 10 27.06 15.61 -3.42
CA CYS A 10 26.94 14.25 -4.00
C CYS A 10 25.91 14.16 -5.14
N ASN A 11 25.33 15.28 -5.55
CA ASN A 11 24.30 15.39 -6.59
C ASN A 11 23.12 14.43 -6.42
N SER A 12 22.86 13.95 -5.21
CA SER A 12 21.67 13.18 -4.91
C SER A 12 20.45 14.10 -4.77
N MET A 13 19.31 13.63 -5.26
CA MET A 13 18.04 14.36 -5.13
C MET A 13 17.47 14.17 -3.72
N ILE A 14 17.11 15.28 -3.08
CA ILE A 14 16.31 15.29 -1.85
C ILE A 14 14.89 15.68 -2.24
N ALA A 15 13.96 14.73 -2.09
CA ALA A 15 12.56 14.95 -2.38
C ALA A 15 11.90 15.94 -1.41
N LYS A 16 10.84 16.58 -1.89
CA LYS A 16 9.90 17.33 -1.07
C LYS A 16 9.34 16.44 0.04
N GLY A 17 9.11 17.03 1.21
CA GLY A 17 8.55 16.33 2.37
C GLY A 17 9.57 15.57 3.24
N VAL A 18 10.83 15.39 2.80
CA VAL A 18 11.84 14.72 3.63
C VAL A 18 12.09 15.49 4.93
N ARG A 19 11.99 14.78 6.06
CA ARG A 19 12.16 15.33 7.40
C ARG A 19 13.63 15.28 7.80
N PHE A 20 14.10 16.31 8.47
CA PHE A 20 15.34 16.18 9.21
C PHE A 20 15.34 17.08 10.44
N ASN A 21 16.34 16.89 11.27
CA ASN A 21 16.69 17.81 12.34
C ASN A 21 17.47 18.98 11.71
N ALA A 22 17.14 20.20 12.11
CA ALA A 22 17.80 21.41 11.63
C ALA A 22 18.01 22.36 12.82
N GLU A 23 19.10 23.12 12.75
CA GLU A 23 19.36 24.22 13.66
C GLU A 23 18.79 25.50 13.06
N ASN A 24 17.98 26.21 13.85
CA ASN A 24 17.33 27.45 13.41
C ASN A 24 18.09 28.62 14.02
N LYS A 25 18.50 29.58 13.18
CA LYS A 25 19.13 30.82 13.62
C LYS A 25 18.36 32.00 13.04
N GLN A 26 18.21 33.07 13.83
CA GLN A 26 17.69 34.34 13.33
C GLN A 26 18.86 35.12 12.74
N VAL A 27 18.81 35.43 11.44
CA VAL A 27 19.92 36.11 10.73
C VAL A 27 19.65 37.59 10.54
N GLY A 28 18.38 37.97 10.40
CA GLY A 28 17.99 39.37 10.23
C GLY A 28 16.48 39.53 10.30
N ASN A 29 16.00 40.73 9.98
CA ASN A 29 14.59 41.05 9.87
C ASN A 29 14.33 41.75 8.52
N TYR A 30 13.21 41.45 7.89
CA TYR A 30 12.64 42.20 6.78
C TYR A 30 11.49 43.04 7.34
N TYR A 31 11.71 44.34 7.52
CA TYR A 31 10.85 45.21 8.32
C TYR A 31 10.62 44.64 9.74
N SER A 32 9.38 44.27 10.08
CA SER A 32 9.01 43.64 11.36
C SER A 32 9.12 42.11 11.36
N THR A 33 9.22 41.47 10.18
CA THR A 33 9.22 40.01 10.04
C THR A 33 10.63 39.44 10.18
N LYS A 34 10.81 38.44 11.04
CA LYS A 34 12.12 37.78 11.26
C LYS A 34 12.49 36.87 10.09
N ILE A 35 13.73 36.97 9.63
CA ILE A 35 14.34 36.06 8.66
C ILE A 35 15.03 34.93 9.42
N TRP A 36 14.59 33.71 9.15
CA TRP A 36 15.14 32.50 9.72
C TRP A 36 16.09 31.82 8.74
N SER A 37 17.26 31.40 9.22
CA SER A 37 18.12 30.45 8.52
C SER A 37 18.02 29.08 9.17
N PHE A 38 17.75 28.08 8.33
CA PHE A 38 17.70 26.67 8.70
C PHE A 38 18.97 26.01 8.20
N ASN A 39 19.80 25.55 9.13
CA ASN A 39 21.00 24.80 8.84
C ASN A 39 20.76 23.31 9.09
N ARG A 40 21.09 22.46 8.11
CA ARG A 40 21.16 21.03 8.32
C ARG A 40 22.26 20.37 7.52
N LYS A 41 22.52 19.11 7.85
CA LYS A 41 23.36 18.21 7.05
C LYS A 41 22.49 17.34 6.14
N SER A 42 22.97 17.08 4.92
CA SER A 42 22.33 16.15 4.00
C SER A 42 22.44 14.71 4.53
N GLY A 43 21.43 13.88 4.24
CA GLY A 43 21.43 12.48 4.69
C GLY A 43 22.49 11.63 4.00
N CYS A 44 22.85 11.97 2.75
CA CYS A 44 23.74 11.17 1.91
C CYS A 44 25.22 11.40 2.25
N CYS A 45 25.69 12.65 2.21
CA CYS A 45 27.11 13.00 2.34
C CYS A 45 27.43 13.89 3.55
N LYS A 46 26.43 14.15 4.42
CA LYS A 46 26.54 15.06 5.58
C LYS A 46 26.96 16.49 5.21
N HIS A 47 26.80 16.86 3.94
CA HIS A 47 27.10 18.20 3.44
C HIS A 47 26.12 19.22 4.03
N GLU A 48 26.61 20.40 4.38
CA GLU A 48 25.83 21.44 5.05
C GLU A 48 24.98 22.20 4.04
N ILE A 49 23.67 22.28 4.29
CA ILE A 49 22.69 22.98 3.46
C ILE A 49 22.07 24.07 4.31
N VAL A 50 22.16 25.31 3.82
CA VAL A 50 21.62 26.50 4.48
C VAL A 50 20.49 27.07 3.64
N ILE A 51 19.30 27.16 4.23
CA ILE A 51 18.10 27.71 3.61
C ILE A 51 17.61 28.90 4.44
N GLN A 52 17.26 30.00 3.78
CA GLN A 52 16.67 31.18 4.40
C GLN A 52 15.24 31.42 3.93
N THR A 53 14.47 32.09 4.77
CA THR A 53 13.12 32.59 4.44
C THR A 53 13.18 33.98 3.85
N ASP A 54 12.56 34.18 2.69
CA ASP A 54 12.45 35.49 2.05
C ASP A 54 10.99 35.98 2.08
N PRO A 55 10.64 36.83 3.06
CA PRO A 55 9.26 37.31 3.22
C PRO A 55 8.79 38.25 2.11
N LYS A 56 9.70 38.82 1.30
CA LYS A 56 9.32 39.68 0.16
C LYS A 56 8.62 38.90 -0.95
N ASN A 57 9.13 37.71 -1.27
CA ASN A 57 8.63 36.86 -2.35
C ASN A 57 7.81 35.67 -1.83
N CYS A 58 7.62 35.56 -0.51
CA CYS A 58 7.00 34.41 0.16
C CYS A 58 7.68 33.07 -0.18
N GLU A 59 9.00 33.08 -0.34
CA GLU A 59 9.78 31.92 -0.79
C GLU A 59 10.88 31.53 0.20
N TYR A 60 11.40 30.32 0.05
CA TYR A 60 12.61 29.88 0.73
C TYR A 60 13.76 29.82 -0.27
N VAL A 61 14.86 30.51 0.03
CA VAL A 61 16.04 30.58 -0.83
C VAL A 61 17.17 29.74 -0.25
N ILE A 62 17.82 28.99 -1.12
CA ILE A 62 19.01 28.21 -0.76
C ILE A 62 20.21 29.14 -0.89
N ILE A 63 20.96 29.31 0.19
CA ILE A 63 22.19 30.12 0.15
C ILE A 63 23.39 29.23 -0.19
N CYS A 64 23.46 28.06 0.43
CA CYS A 64 24.62 27.18 0.33
C CYS A 64 24.24 25.71 0.32
N GLY A 65 25.05 24.91 -0.40
CA GLY A 65 25.09 23.45 -0.29
C GLY A 65 24.03 22.68 -1.06
N ALA A 66 23.13 23.36 -1.78
CA ALA A 66 22.15 22.72 -2.65
C ALA A 66 21.71 23.64 -3.79
N GLN A 67 21.14 23.03 -4.83
CA GLN A 67 20.48 23.72 -5.94
C GLN A 67 19.01 23.33 -5.98
N ARG A 68 18.13 24.30 -6.26
CA ARG A 68 16.69 24.04 -6.42
C ARG A 68 16.49 23.23 -7.70
N LYS A 69 15.75 22.12 -7.61
CA LYS A 69 15.30 21.41 -8.81
C LYS A 69 14.08 22.16 -9.35
N THR A 70 14.23 22.78 -10.51
CA THR A 70 13.11 23.35 -11.26
C THR A 70 12.54 22.24 -12.13
N GLU A 71 11.31 21.82 -11.84
CA GLU A 71 10.56 20.93 -12.72
C GLU A 71 9.84 21.83 -13.72
N MET A 72 10.32 21.83 -14.96
CA MET A 72 9.56 22.40 -16.07
C MET A 72 8.47 21.40 -16.40
N PHE A 73 7.25 21.91 -16.59
CA PHE A 73 6.12 21.08 -16.99
C PHE A 73 6.22 20.87 -18.49
N ASP A 74 6.84 19.77 -18.90
CA ASP A 74 6.94 19.41 -20.31
C ASP A 74 5.63 18.74 -20.75
N VAL A 75 5.00 19.30 -21.78
CA VAL A 75 3.68 18.89 -22.27
C VAL A 75 3.72 17.45 -22.81
N GLU A 76 4.87 17.03 -23.35
CA GLU A 76 5.12 15.68 -23.87
C GLU A 76 5.02 14.60 -22.78
N ASP A 77 5.50 14.88 -21.55
CA ASP A 77 5.55 13.89 -20.46
C ASP A 77 4.20 13.68 -19.76
N THR A 78 3.23 14.58 -19.96
CA THR A 78 1.99 14.61 -19.16
C THR A 78 0.77 14.08 -19.93
N GLU A 79 0.94 13.57 -21.15
CA GLU A 79 -0.15 13.07 -22.04
C GLU A 79 -1.35 14.04 -22.13
N THR A 80 -1.11 15.33 -21.92
CA THR A 80 -2.16 16.35 -21.99
C THR A 80 -2.23 16.82 -23.42
N LEU A 81 -3.44 16.90 -23.98
CA LEU A 81 -3.65 17.36 -25.36
C LEU A 81 -2.91 18.69 -25.56
N GLU A 82 -1.94 18.70 -26.48
CA GLU A 82 -1.23 19.90 -26.87
C GLU A 82 -2.24 20.96 -27.28
N LEU A 83 -2.08 22.18 -26.76
CA LEU A 83 -2.81 23.33 -27.28
C LEU A 83 -2.56 23.42 -28.80
N PRO A 84 -3.55 23.86 -29.59
CA PRO A 84 -3.43 23.93 -31.04
C PRO A 84 -2.13 24.59 -31.49
N ALA A 85 -1.66 24.17 -32.67
CA ALA A 85 -0.36 24.48 -33.27
C ALA A 85 0.12 25.92 -32.99
N ASP A 86 1.44 26.12 -32.88
CA ASP A 86 2.08 27.44 -32.67
C ASP A 86 1.54 28.56 -33.58
N GLU A 87 1.06 28.20 -34.76
CA GLU A 87 0.41 29.10 -35.72
C GLU A 87 -0.88 29.74 -35.19
N GLU A 88 -1.71 29.00 -34.44
CA GLU A 88 -2.93 29.53 -33.84
C GLU A 88 -2.63 30.38 -32.61
N ARG A 89 -1.54 30.09 -31.88
CA ARG A 89 -1.06 30.92 -30.77
C ARG A 89 -0.66 32.32 -31.26
N GLY A 90 0.00 32.42 -32.40
CA GLY A 90 0.34 33.69 -33.05
C GLY A 90 -0.90 34.50 -33.45
N LYS A 91 -1.91 33.83 -34.02
CA LYS A 91 -3.19 34.47 -34.41
C LYS A 91 -4.02 34.88 -33.19
N LEU A 92 -3.89 34.19 -32.05
CA LEU A 92 -4.56 34.55 -30.80
C LEU A 92 -4.05 35.86 -30.18
N ALA A 93 -2.91 36.38 -30.64
CA ALA A 93 -2.42 37.70 -30.26
C ALA A 93 -3.29 38.83 -30.83
N ASP A 94 -3.96 38.59 -31.97
CA ASP A 94 -4.84 39.57 -32.60
C ASP A 94 -6.18 39.69 -31.85
N PRO A 95 -6.58 40.91 -31.39
CA PRO A 95 -7.78 41.08 -30.58
C PRO A 95 -9.07 40.64 -31.27
N PHE A 96 -9.19 40.87 -32.58
CA PHE A 96 -10.37 40.50 -33.37
C PHE A 96 -10.50 38.99 -33.55
N TYR A 97 -9.38 38.29 -33.81
CA TYR A 97 -9.37 36.84 -33.96
C TYR A 97 -9.76 36.15 -32.65
N ARG A 98 -9.20 36.63 -31.52
CA ARG A 98 -9.54 36.11 -30.18
C ARG A 98 -11.02 36.28 -29.84
N LEU A 99 -11.63 37.42 -30.18
CA LEU A 99 -13.06 37.66 -29.92
C LEU A 99 -13.96 36.73 -30.76
N ALA A 100 -13.67 36.56 -32.05
CA ALA A 100 -14.45 35.67 -32.92
C ALA A 100 -14.42 34.21 -32.44
N HIS A 101 -13.24 33.70 -32.07
CA HIS A 101 -13.09 32.34 -31.56
C HIS A 101 -13.74 32.15 -30.19
N GLN A 102 -13.69 33.17 -29.31
CA GLN A 102 -14.41 33.14 -28.05
C GLN A 102 -15.93 33.01 -28.26
N GLU A 103 -16.52 33.71 -29.22
CA GLU A 103 -17.95 33.56 -29.53
C GLU A 103 -18.28 32.17 -30.06
N GLU A 104 -17.45 31.61 -30.93
CA GLU A 104 -17.61 30.26 -31.46
C GLU A 104 -17.50 29.19 -30.36
N ASP A 105 -16.52 29.31 -29.46
CA ASP A 105 -16.36 28.40 -28.32
C ASP A 105 -17.53 28.49 -27.35
N LEU A 106 -18.09 29.69 -27.14
CA LEU A 106 -19.31 29.86 -26.36
C LEU A 106 -20.53 29.23 -27.04
N LYS A 107 -20.64 29.27 -28.37
CA LYS A 107 -21.71 28.57 -29.11
C LYS A 107 -21.56 27.05 -28.97
N LYS A 108 -20.36 26.51 -29.20
CA LYS A 108 -20.05 25.08 -29.00
C LYS A 108 -20.36 24.64 -27.57
N LYS A 109 -20.02 25.45 -26.57
CA LYS A 109 -20.34 25.20 -25.16
C LYS A 109 -21.85 25.10 -24.95
N LYS A 110 -22.65 26.05 -25.46
CA LYS A 110 -24.11 26.04 -25.33
C LYS A 110 -24.74 24.82 -26.00
N GLU A 111 -24.26 24.44 -27.18
CA GLU A 111 -24.73 23.25 -27.88
C GLU A 111 -24.41 21.97 -27.12
N ALA A 112 -23.16 21.85 -26.62
CA ALA A 112 -22.72 20.72 -25.80
C ALA A 112 -23.50 20.62 -24.47
N GLU A 113 -23.81 21.75 -23.84
CA GLU A 113 -24.57 21.80 -22.59
C GLU A 113 -25.97 21.19 -22.75
N LEU A 114 -26.65 21.46 -23.87
CA LEU A 114 -27.96 20.85 -24.15
C LEU A 114 -27.86 19.33 -24.30
N VAL A 115 -26.79 18.82 -24.91
CA VAL A 115 -26.54 17.38 -25.03
C VAL A 115 -26.25 16.76 -23.66
N LEU A 116 -25.44 17.42 -22.83
CA LEU A 116 -25.13 16.97 -21.47
C LEU A 116 -26.39 16.84 -20.61
N VAL A 117 -27.28 17.84 -20.65
CA VAL A 117 -28.56 17.78 -19.92
C VAL A 117 -29.42 16.60 -20.40
N ARG A 118 -29.45 16.32 -21.71
CA ARG A 118 -30.17 15.14 -22.25
C ARG A 118 -29.56 13.84 -21.74
N LEU A 119 -28.23 13.69 -21.78
CA LEU A 119 -27.53 12.51 -21.29
C LEU A 119 -27.74 12.30 -19.80
N GLN A 120 -27.71 13.38 -19.02
CA GLN A 120 -27.98 13.35 -17.58
C GLN A 120 -29.40 12.85 -17.31
N ARG A 121 -30.42 13.38 -17.99
CA ARG A 121 -31.80 12.87 -17.85
C ARG A 121 -31.92 11.39 -18.15
N VAL A 122 -31.24 10.91 -19.20
CA VAL A 122 -31.23 9.48 -19.56
C VAL A 122 -30.45 8.65 -18.54
N SER A 123 -29.41 9.22 -17.92
CA SER A 123 -28.70 8.58 -16.81
C SER A 123 -29.61 8.48 -15.58
N ASP A 124 -30.18 9.58 -15.13
CA ASP A 124 -31.03 9.64 -13.93
C ASP A 124 -32.26 8.74 -14.07
N ALA A 125 -32.86 8.65 -15.27
CA ALA A 125 -33.96 7.73 -15.55
C ALA A 125 -33.54 6.25 -15.51
N ARG A 126 -32.28 5.92 -15.83
CA ARG A 126 -31.74 4.55 -15.73
C ARG A 126 -31.30 4.19 -14.31
N HIS A 127 -30.89 5.18 -13.52
CA HIS A 127 -30.40 5.02 -12.15
C HIS A 127 -31.44 5.37 -11.09
N SER A 128 -32.71 5.59 -11.47
CA SER A 128 -33.77 5.85 -10.51
C SER A 128 -33.99 4.68 -9.54
N ASP A 129 -33.77 3.44 -10.02
CA ASP A 129 -33.94 2.20 -9.25
C ASP A 129 -32.67 1.32 -9.26
N ASP A 130 -31.56 1.85 -8.76
CA ASP A 130 -30.27 1.14 -8.68
C ASP A 130 -30.36 -0.23 -7.97
N TYR A 131 -31.23 -0.36 -6.96
CA TYR A 131 -31.42 -1.62 -6.25
C TYR A 131 -32.07 -2.70 -7.13
N ALA A 132 -33.09 -2.33 -7.92
CA ALA A 132 -33.77 -3.27 -8.81
C ALA A 132 -32.85 -3.74 -9.94
N LEU A 133 -32.04 -2.82 -10.49
CA LEU A 133 -31.07 -3.11 -11.55
C LEU A 133 -29.94 -4.02 -11.03
N ASN A 134 -29.38 -3.72 -9.85
CA ASN A 134 -28.38 -4.58 -9.20
C ASN A 134 -28.94 -5.95 -8.80
N LYS A 135 -30.18 -6.00 -8.31
CA LYS A 135 -30.87 -7.26 -8.01
C LYS A 135 -31.05 -8.10 -9.28
N ALA A 136 -31.46 -7.49 -10.39
CA ALA A 136 -31.60 -8.17 -11.69
C ALA A 136 -30.25 -8.65 -12.24
N LEU A 137 -29.18 -7.88 -12.09
CA LEU A 137 -27.82 -8.30 -12.48
C LEU A 137 -27.30 -9.48 -11.64
N ARG A 138 -27.61 -9.51 -10.33
CA ARG A 138 -27.29 -10.65 -9.46
C ARG A 138 -28.18 -11.87 -9.73
N ALA A 139 -29.44 -11.65 -10.12
CA ALA A 139 -30.40 -12.70 -10.46
C ALA A 139 -30.17 -13.26 -11.88
N LYS A 140 -29.51 -12.50 -12.77
CA LYS A 140 -29.01 -13.02 -14.06
C LYS A 140 -27.83 -13.95 -13.75
N PRO A 141 -27.95 -15.28 -13.93
CA PRO A 141 -26.78 -16.12 -13.99
C PRO A 141 -25.94 -15.62 -15.18
N MET A 142 -24.64 -15.44 -14.97
CA MET A 142 -23.66 -15.05 -15.97
C MET A 142 -23.79 -15.96 -17.20
N PHE A 143 -24.57 -15.54 -18.20
CA PHE A 143 -24.85 -16.27 -19.42
C PHE A 143 -23.65 -16.10 -20.37
N LEU A 144 -22.48 -16.52 -19.91
CA LEU A 144 -21.31 -16.83 -20.72
C LEU A 144 -21.04 -18.32 -20.56
N SER A 145 -21.96 -19.17 -21.02
CA SER A 145 -21.64 -20.59 -21.24
C SER A 145 -22.53 -21.34 -22.24
N LEU A 146 -23.49 -20.68 -22.91
CA LEU A 146 -24.36 -21.39 -23.85
C LEU A 146 -23.79 -21.59 -25.26
N ASN A 147 -22.63 -21.00 -25.58
CA ASN A 147 -21.81 -21.45 -26.72
C ASN A 147 -20.77 -22.53 -26.35
N TRP A 148 -20.47 -22.72 -25.06
CA TRP A 148 -19.59 -23.83 -24.63
C TRP A 148 -20.39 -25.14 -24.51
N PHE A 149 -21.62 -25.06 -23.99
CA PHE A 149 -22.44 -26.25 -23.71
C PHE A 149 -22.83 -27.03 -24.97
N VAL A 150 -23.16 -26.36 -26.07
CA VAL A 150 -23.54 -27.03 -27.32
C VAL A 150 -22.32 -27.72 -27.96
N SER A 151 -21.12 -27.15 -27.85
CA SER A 151 -19.88 -27.75 -28.37
C SER A 151 -19.40 -28.95 -27.52
N TYR A 152 -19.66 -28.93 -26.21
CA TYR A 152 -19.26 -30.00 -25.29
C TYR A 152 -20.18 -31.24 -25.36
N ILE A 153 -21.49 -31.03 -25.62
CA ILE A 153 -22.47 -32.13 -25.76
C ILE A 153 -22.23 -32.96 -27.03
N ILE A 154 -21.70 -32.37 -28.10
CA ILE A 154 -21.35 -33.11 -29.33
C ILE A 154 -20.15 -34.05 -29.09
N VAL A 155 -19.21 -33.68 -28.22
CA VAL A 155 -18.01 -34.49 -27.90
C VAL A 155 -18.31 -35.59 -26.86
N MET A 156 -19.33 -35.41 -26.01
CA MET A 156 -19.68 -36.35 -24.95
C MET A 156 -20.65 -37.47 -25.35
N ASN A 157 -21.25 -37.44 -26.55
CA ASN A 157 -22.14 -38.50 -27.04
C ASN A 157 -21.41 -39.75 -27.56
N LEU A 158 -20.11 -39.90 -27.30
CA LEU A 158 -19.32 -41.05 -27.76
C LEU A 158 -18.80 -41.99 -26.64
N LEU A 159 -19.22 -41.86 -25.38
CA LEU A 159 -18.81 -42.77 -24.29
C LEU A 159 -19.94 -43.03 -23.27
N PRO A 160 -20.54 -44.24 -23.23
CA PRO A 160 -21.76 -44.50 -22.47
C PRO A 160 -21.51 -45.07 -21.07
N ASN A 161 -20.78 -44.39 -20.16
CA ASN A 161 -20.50 -44.93 -18.82
C ASN A 161 -20.43 -43.92 -17.63
N PHE A 162 -20.82 -42.65 -17.79
CA PHE A 162 -20.55 -41.62 -16.75
C PHE A 162 -21.74 -41.24 -15.83
N THR A 163 -22.92 -41.86 -15.95
CA THR A 163 -24.12 -41.42 -15.20
C THR A 163 -24.27 -42.01 -13.79
N PHE A 164 -23.36 -42.87 -13.34
CA PHE A 164 -23.44 -43.46 -11.98
C PHE A 164 -22.79 -42.59 -10.88
N CYS A 165 -21.90 -41.65 -11.23
CA CYS A 165 -21.08 -40.94 -10.24
C CYS A 165 -21.79 -39.73 -9.57
N SER A 166 -22.71 -39.05 -10.27
CA SER A 166 -23.29 -37.76 -9.85
C SER A 166 -24.28 -37.86 -8.69
N GLN A 167 -25.04 -38.96 -8.56
CA GLN A 167 -25.94 -39.18 -7.42
C GLN A 167 -25.18 -39.49 -6.11
N SER A 168 -24.00 -40.10 -6.20
CA SER A 168 -23.19 -40.41 -5.01
C SER A 168 -22.57 -39.15 -4.39
N GLN A 169 -22.21 -38.17 -5.22
CA GLN A 169 -21.56 -36.94 -4.77
C GLN A 169 -22.57 -35.97 -4.17
N THR A 170 -23.76 -35.85 -4.77
CA THR A 170 -24.84 -35.01 -4.24
C THR A 170 -25.33 -35.46 -2.87
N LYS A 171 -25.46 -36.78 -2.63
CA LYS A 171 -25.80 -37.32 -1.30
C LYS A 171 -24.74 -36.98 -0.24
N ARG A 172 -23.46 -37.10 -0.58
CA ARG A 172 -22.33 -36.78 0.33
C ARG A 172 -22.30 -35.30 0.73
N VAL A 173 -22.55 -34.41 -0.23
CA VAL A 173 -22.58 -32.95 0.02
C VAL A 173 -23.72 -32.56 0.96
N LEU A 174 -24.91 -33.14 0.78
CA LEU A 174 -26.07 -32.87 1.64
C LEU A 174 -25.85 -33.33 3.09
N GLU A 175 -25.15 -34.45 3.27
CA GLU A 175 -24.84 -34.97 4.59
C GLU A 175 -23.84 -34.07 5.35
N GLU A 176 -22.77 -33.62 4.69
CA GLU A 176 -21.78 -32.66 5.22
C GLU A 176 -22.39 -31.29 5.56
N GLU A 177 -23.32 -30.81 4.73
CA GLU A 177 -24.07 -29.58 5.02
C GLU A 177 -25.03 -29.75 6.21
N SER A 178 -25.66 -30.92 6.36
CA SER A 178 -26.51 -31.20 7.51
C SER A 178 -25.72 -31.27 8.82
N ALA A 179 -24.49 -31.81 8.78
CA ALA A 179 -23.59 -31.91 9.92
C ALA A 179 -23.07 -30.53 10.37
N SER A 180 -22.67 -29.68 9.42
CA SER A 180 -22.24 -28.30 9.71
C SER A 180 -23.38 -27.44 10.28
N ARG A 181 -24.61 -27.57 9.75
CA ARG A 181 -25.79 -26.87 10.29
C ARG A 181 -26.13 -27.32 11.71
N LYS A 182 -26.00 -28.60 12.05
CA LYS A 182 -26.19 -29.12 13.43
C LYS A 182 -25.17 -28.54 14.42
N LEU A 183 -23.99 -28.15 13.94
CA LEU A 183 -22.94 -27.48 14.72
C LEU A 183 -23.05 -25.94 14.71
N GLY A 184 -24.08 -25.37 14.06
CA GLY A 184 -24.32 -23.94 13.99
C GLY A 184 -23.38 -23.17 13.05
N LEU A 185 -22.67 -23.87 12.16
CA LEU A 185 -21.71 -23.26 11.23
C LEU A 185 -22.38 -23.03 9.86
N SER A 186 -22.13 -21.86 9.26
CA SER A 186 -22.66 -21.48 7.94
C SER A 186 -21.80 -21.97 6.77
N ILE A 187 -20.79 -22.79 7.04
CA ILE A 187 -19.75 -23.20 6.08
C ILE A 187 -19.71 -24.73 6.03
N ARG A 188 -19.65 -25.29 4.81
CA ARG A 188 -19.53 -26.73 4.57
C ARG A 188 -18.21 -27.26 5.15
N LEU A 189 -18.31 -28.26 6.02
CA LEU A 189 -17.15 -28.93 6.59
C LEU A 189 -16.75 -30.11 5.70
N LEU A 190 -15.50 -30.10 5.25
CA LEU A 190 -14.88 -31.25 4.62
C LEU A 190 -14.61 -32.32 5.67
N PRO A 191 -14.62 -33.61 5.28
CA PRO A 191 -14.28 -34.70 6.20
C PRO A 191 -12.86 -34.48 6.76
N ALA A 192 -12.68 -34.81 8.03
CA ALA A 192 -11.39 -34.66 8.69
C ALA A 192 -10.34 -35.49 7.95
N SER A 193 -9.32 -34.81 7.42
CA SER A 193 -8.18 -35.50 6.81
C SER A 193 -7.19 -35.90 7.91
N GLU A 194 -6.58 -37.08 7.76
CA GLU A 194 -5.55 -37.55 8.68
C GLU A 194 -4.32 -36.63 8.66
N GLU A 195 -4.03 -36.04 7.50
CA GLU A 195 -2.96 -35.06 7.29
C GLU A 195 -3.17 -33.82 8.18
N ASP A 196 -4.38 -33.25 8.17
CA ASP A 196 -4.73 -32.07 8.98
C ASP A 196 -4.58 -32.34 10.48
N GLY A 197 -4.97 -33.54 10.92
CA GLY A 197 -4.85 -33.99 12.31
C GLY A 197 -3.39 -34.09 12.78
N VAL A 198 -2.51 -34.64 11.94
CA VAL A 198 -1.07 -34.71 12.22
C VAL A 198 -0.49 -33.31 12.33
N THR A 199 -0.79 -32.41 11.38
CA THR A 199 -0.33 -31.01 11.46
C THR A 199 -0.83 -30.30 12.70
N ALA A 200 -2.12 -30.42 13.05
CA ALA A 200 -2.70 -29.79 14.23
C ALA A 200 -2.06 -30.31 15.53
N SER A 201 -1.78 -31.62 15.62
CA SER A 201 -1.12 -32.23 16.78
C SER A 201 0.33 -31.74 16.97
N GLY A 202 1.00 -31.36 15.89
CA GLY A 202 2.34 -30.76 15.91
C GLY A 202 2.36 -29.33 16.46
N VAL A 203 1.24 -28.62 16.41
CA VAL A 203 1.13 -27.24 16.88
C VAL A 203 0.89 -27.22 18.40
N LYS A 204 1.98 -27.19 19.17
CA LYS A 204 1.90 -26.96 20.62
C LYS A 204 1.66 -25.48 20.92
N PHE A 205 0.40 -25.10 21.09
CA PHE A 205 0.05 -23.83 21.73
C PHE A 205 0.40 -23.89 23.22
N SER A 206 1.66 -23.61 23.57
CA SER A 206 1.98 -23.36 24.98
C SER A 206 1.19 -22.13 25.42
N SER A 207 0.33 -22.30 26.42
CA SER A 207 -0.36 -21.15 27.02
C SER A 207 0.69 -20.16 27.56
N LYS A 208 0.37 -18.86 27.59
CA LYS A 208 1.22 -17.84 28.23
C LYS A 208 1.64 -18.25 29.65
N PHE A 209 0.78 -19.01 30.34
CA PHE A 209 1.01 -19.54 31.67
C PHE A 209 2.16 -20.57 31.73
N GLU A 210 2.17 -21.56 30.84
CA GLU A 210 3.24 -22.58 30.74
C GLU A 210 4.61 -21.95 30.43
N ARG A 211 4.65 -20.98 29.52
CA ARG A 211 5.86 -20.20 29.17
C ARG A 211 6.40 -19.45 30.40
N ASN A 212 5.54 -18.69 31.07
CA ASN A 212 5.92 -17.94 32.28
C ASN A 212 6.37 -18.86 33.43
N ARG A 213 5.77 -20.04 33.59
CA ARG A 213 6.18 -21.03 34.61
C ARG A 213 7.56 -21.60 34.31
N LYS A 214 7.86 -21.90 33.04
CA LYS A 214 9.17 -22.41 32.60
C LYS A 214 10.27 -21.36 32.78
N ASP A 215 9.99 -20.10 32.44
CA ASP A 215 10.93 -18.98 32.61
C ASP A 215 11.24 -18.73 34.10
N LYS A 216 10.22 -18.76 34.97
CA LYS A 216 10.42 -18.63 36.43
C LYS A 216 11.27 -19.77 37.00
N ARG A 217 11.03 -21.02 36.59
CA ARG A 217 11.85 -22.17 37.00
C ARG A 217 13.29 -22.07 36.51
N ALA A 218 13.49 -21.60 35.28
CA ALA A 218 14.83 -21.39 34.73
C ALA A 218 15.61 -20.30 35.48
N LEU A 219 14.95 -19.21 35.87
CA LEU A 219 15.56 -18.16 36.69
C LEU A 219 15.97 -18.64 38.08
N ILE A 220 15.12 -19.43 38.75
CA ILE A 220 15.45 -20.03 40.06
C ILE A 220 16.64 -20.99 39.92
N LYS A 221 16.65 -21.84 38.89
CA LYS A 221 17.75 -22.79 38.67
C LYS A 221 19.07 -22.11 38.29
N ALA A 222 19.00 -20.92 37.70
CA ALA A 222 20.17 -20.11 37.34
C ALA A 222 20.67 -19.20 38.49
N ALA A 223 19.89 -19.02 39.56
CA ALA A 223 20.31 -18.25 40.72
C ALA A 223 21.25 -19.09 41.60
N SER A 224 22.31 -18.44 42.13
CA SER A 224 23.20 -19.07 43.11
C SER A 224 22.48 -19.27 44.44
N ILE A 225 22.64 -20.45 45.04
CA ILE A 225 22.05 -20.81 46.35
C ILE A 225 22.79 -20.12 47.51
N PHE A 226 24.00 -19.62 47.28
CA PHE A 226 24.80 -18.95 48.30
C PHE A 226 24.58 -17.42 48.31
N PRO A 227 24.57 -16.78 49.49
CA PRO A 227 24.42 -15.33 49.59
C PRO A 227 25.57 -14.64 48.84
N ARG A 228 25.23 -13.82 47.85
CA ARG A 228 26.22 -13.00 47.14
C ARG A 228 26.77 -11.96 48.12
N SER A 229 28.07 -12.01 48.40
CA SER A 229 28.76 -10.91 49.08
C SER A 229 28.56 -9.63 48.26
N SER A 230 28.19 -8.57 48.97
CA SER A 230 27.91 -7.24 48.45
C SER A 230 29.18 -6.64 47.83
N GLY A 231 29.35 -6.83 46.53
CA GLY A 231 30.40 -6.18 45.76
C GLY A 231 30.28 -6.42 44.25
N LEU A 232 30.13 -5.32 43.50
CA LEU A 232 30.44 -5.15 42.06
C LEU A 232 29.33 -5.21 40.98
N SER A 233 28.85 -4.00 40.67
CA SER A 233 28.76 -3.31 39.36
C SER A 233 27.78 -3.76 38.25
N SER A 234 27.24 -2.74 37.57
CA SER A 234 26.29 -2.78 36.44
C SER A 234 26.72 -3.59 35.21
N SER A 235 27.98 -4.05 35.17
CA SER A 235 28.57 -4.86 34.09
C SER A 235 27.93 -6.25 33.97
N ASN A 236 27.61 -6.89 35.10
CA ASN A 236 27.01 -8.23 35.12
C ASN A 236 25.57 -8.24 34.62
N LYS A 237 24.81 -7.17 34.87
CA LYS A 237 23.44 -6.99 34.35
C LYS A 237 23.46 -6.87 32.82
N LYS A 238 24.35 -6.05 32.28
CA LYS A 238 24.53 -5.90 30.82
C LYS A 238 25.05 -7.19 30.17
N ARG A 239 25.95 -7.93 30.83
CA ARG A 239 26.46 -9.22 30.35
C ARG A 239 25.36 -10.29 30.28
N LEU A 240 24.56 -10.43 31.34
CA LEU A 240 23.43 -11.38 31.36
C LEU A 240 22.35 -10.99 30.35
N GLU A 241 22.10 -9.70 30.16
CA GLU A 241 21.16 -9.21 29.15
C GLU A 241 21.67 -9.49 27.73
N LEU A 242 22.95 -9.29 27.46
CA LEU A 242 23.59 -9.65 26.19
C LEU A 242 23.59 -11.16 25.95
N GLU A 243 23.87 -11.97 26.97
CA GLU A 243 23.80 -13.44 26.87
C GLU A 243 22.36 -13.91 26.60
N SER A 244 21.36 -13.26 27.21
CA SER A 244 19.94 -13.53 26.93
C SER A 244 19.53 -13.12 25.50
N LYS A 245 20.05 -12.01 24.98
CA LYS A 245 19.83 -11.56 23.59
C LYS A 245 20.51 -12.50 22.58
N ARG A 246 21.74 -12.94 22.86
CA ARG A 246 22.46 -13.94 22.04
C ARG A 246 21.71 -15.28 22.00
N ARG A 247 21.19 -15.76 23.13
CA ARG A 247 20.36 -16.99 23.18
C ARG A 247 19.06 -16.85 22.37
N LYS A 248 18.41 -15.68 22.39
CA LYS A 248 17.21 -15.41 21.57
C LYS A 248 17.52 -15.41 20.08
N ILE A 249 18.67 -14.85 19.66
CA ILE A 249 19.11 -14.86 18.26
C ILE A 249 19.44 -16.28 17.80
N CYS A 250 20.14 -17.08 18.62
CA CYS A 250 20.40 -18.49 18.29
C CYS A 250 19.12 -19.33 18.20
N ALA A 251 18.13 -19.09 19.07
CA ALA A 251 16.84 -19.76 18.98
C ALA A 251 16.07 -19.36 17.70
N ALA A 252 16.09 -18.08 17.33
CA ALA A 252 15.48 -17.57 16.11
C ALA A 252 16.19 -18.10 14.83
N ALA A 253 17.52 -18.18 14.85
CA ALA A 253 18.31 -18.75 13.78
C ALA A 253 18.07 -20.27 13.63
N ALA A 254 17.99 -21.00 14.75
CA ALA A 254 17.64 -22.42 14.76
C ALA A 254 16.21 -22.66 14.27
N SER A 255 15.24 -21.82 14.64
CA SER A 255 13.89 -21.92 14.09
C SER A 255 13.84 -21.61 12.60
N ASN A 256 14.62 -20.64 12.10
CA ASN A 256 14.68 -20.33 10.68
C ASN A 256 15.33 -21.44 9.84
N LEU A 257 16.29 -22.19 10.42
CA LEU A 257 16.87 -23.39 9.81
C LEU A 257 15.87 -24.55 9.75
N LEU A 258 15.00 -24.67 10.75
CA LEU A 258 13.95 -25.70 10.78
C LEU A 258 12.78 -25.37 9.83
N THR A 259 12.54 -24.10 9.51
CA THR A 259 11.46 -23.67 8.60
C THR A 259 11.85 -23.61 7.12
N GLY A 260 13.02 -24.11 6.72
CA GLY A 260 13.39 -24.36 5.31
C GLY A 260 13.07 -23.20 4.35
N GLY A 261 13.80 -22.09 4.43
CA GLY A 261 13.61 -20.97 3.50
C GLY A 261 14.08 -21.29 2.08
N PHE A 262 13.14 -21.52 1.16
CA PHE A 262 13.38 -21.53 -0.28
C PHE A 262 13.81 -20.12 -0.72
N LYS A 263 15.03 -19.97 -1.25
CA LYS A 263 15.44 -18.77 -1.99
C LYS A 263 15.08 -19.00 -3.46
N PRO A 264 14.32 -18.11 -4.13
CA PRO A 264 14.27 -18.13 -5.58
C PRO A 264 15.62 -17.66 -6.10
N SER A 265 16.32 -18.52 -6.84
CA SER A 265 17.49 -18.14 -7.63
C SER A 265 17.03 -17.29 -8.82
N SER A 266 17.78 -16.21 -9.05
CA SER A 266 17.74 -15.35 -10.24
C SER A 266 17.77 -16.10 -11.56
#